data_AF-A0AA85B1W4-F1
#
_entry.id   AF-A0AA85B1W4-F1
#
_cell.length_a   1.000
_cell.length_b   1.000
_cell.length_c   1.000
_cell.angle_alpha   90.00
_cell.angle_beta   90.00
_cell.angle_gamma   90.00
#
_symmetry.space_group_name_H-M   'P 1'
#
loop_
_entity.id
_entity.type
_entity.pdbx_description
1 polymer ?
#
loop_
_entity_poly.entity_id
_entity_poly.type
_entity_poly.pdbx_seq_one_letter_code
_entity_poly.pdbx_strand_id
1 'polypeptide(L)'
;MTRIKLKSVVNSIFFLLDYYFMKQNNYFNYYVHLLYFIVILFDNNTNVQSAWFYSGTTNMEETTPNPFDTSENIGKIQKIYYLKSDNNICFIMKAEIKLVIPLKGSKENITSHLDSTTKNIEFSGFCDSTSTHLSVKWIHLSQKSPWLLTFIFKLYANDYYTFDSTNFNYVLNDEEIYSSSSDQVFSVQKDQYYNCTKAIKIELHPSDRNYSTVRLIFKSLEVEAFRESPGTSYVGKESHCSSDDKESLTYIIVSISIFTMAVVMIFVLCLSNDETQIVGVDHYR
;
A
#
# COMPACT_ATOMS: atom_id res chain seq x y z
N MET A 1 -43.02 8.39 31.54
CA MET A 1 -42.76 6.97 31.20
C MET A 1 -41.93 6.89 29.90
N THR A 2 -40.79 7.58 29.87
CA THR A 2 -40.13 7.99 28.60
C THR A 2 -38.62 7.72 28.59
N ARG A 3 -37.96 7.71 29.76
CA ARG A 3 -36.53 7.36 29.91
C ARG A 3 -36.20 5.91 29.53
N ILE A 4 -37.16 4.99 29.63
CA ILE A 4 -36.93 3.55 29.37
C ILE A 4 -36.80 3.27 27.86
N LYS A 5 -37.51 4.01 27.00
CA LYS A 5 -37.45 3.81 25.54
C LYS A 5 -36.14 4.31 24.93
N LEU A 6 -35.62 5.45 25.37
CA LEU A 6 -34.33 5.97 24.89
C LEU A 6 -33.15 5.05 25.28
N LYS A 7 -33.18 4.52 26.51
CA LYS A 7 -32.16 3.56 27.00
C LYS A 7 -32.18 2.25 26.20
N SER A 8 -33.35 1.79 25.78
CA SER A 8 -33.51 0.59 24.95
C SER A 8 -32.99 0.77 23.52
N VAL A 9 -33.22 1.94 22.92
CA VAL A 9 -32.74 2.26 21.57
C VAL A 9 -31.22 2.45 21.57
N VAL A 10 -30.66 3.16 22.55
CA VAL A 10 -29.21 3.32 22.72
C VAL A 10 -28.54 1.97 22.96
N ASN A 11 -29.11 1.10 23.80
CA ASN A 11 -28.58 -0.25 24.02
C ASN A 11 -28.67 -1.13 22.77
N SER A 12 -29.69 -0.97 21.92
CA SER A 12 -29.84 -1.73 20.68
C SER A 12 -28.85 -1.29 19.60
N ILE A 13 -28.55 0.01 19.53
CA ILE A 13 -27.51 0.57 18.66
C ILE A 13 -26.12 0.13 19.17
N PHE A 14 -25.90 0.12 20.48
CA PHE A 14 -24.69 -0.44 21.11
C PHE A 14 -24.51 -1.92 20.74
N PHE A 15 -25.56 -2.74 20.86
CA PHE A 15 -25.48 -4.16 20.51
C PHE A 15 -25.18 -4.40 19.03
N LEU A 16 -25.74 -3.57 18.14
CA LEU A 16 -25.48 -3.64 16.70
C LEU A 16 -24.06 -3.20 16.36
N LEU A 17 -23.54 -2.16 17.01
CA LEU A 17 -22.16 -1.69 16.84
C LEU A 17 -21.16 -2.70 17.41
N ASP A 18 -21.37 -3.19 18.63
CA ASP A 18 -20.52 -4.22 19.25
C ASP A 18 -20.52 -5.51 18.44
N TYR A 19 -21.67 -5.93 17.90
CA TYR A 19 -21.75 -7.10 17.02
C TYR A 19 -21.04 -6.90 15.68
N TYR A 20 -21.11 -5.68 15.11
CA TYR A 20 -20.43 -5.35 13.85
C TYR A 20 -18.91 -5.20 14.04
N PHE A 21 -18.47 -4.67 15.20
CA PHE A 21 -17.06 -4.43 15.52
C PHE A 21 -16.34 -5.63 16.15
N MET A 22 -17.02 -6.53 16.88
CA MET A 22 -16.41 -7.80 17.36
C MET A 22 -15.95 -8.71 16.21
N LYS A 23 -16.46 -8.51 14.99
CA LYS A 23 -16.11 -9.33 13.83
C LYS A 23 -14.82 -8.89 13.13
N GLN A 24 -14.27 -7.72 13.45
CA GLN A 24 -13.02 -7.21 12.86
C GLN A 24 -11.98 -6.98 13.94
N ASN A 25 -10.99 -7.88 13.96
CA ASN A 25 -9.95 -7.92 14.96
C ASN A 25 -8.93 -6.78 14.74
N ASN A 26 -8.64 -6.05 15.83
CA ASN A 26 -7.55 -5.10 16.03
C ASN A 26 -7.59 -3.75 15.29
N TYR A 27 -8.16 -2.72 15.94
CA TYR A 27 -7.59 -1.38 16.16
C TYR A 27 -8.56 -0.61 17.10
N PHE A 28 -8.54 -0.98 18.38
CA PHE A 28 -9.69 -0.77 19.29
C PHE A 28 -9.62 0.49 20.16
N ASN A 29 -8.52 1.26 20.16
CA ASN A 29 -8.30 2.20 21.26
C ASN A 29 -8.93 3.59 21.04
N TYR A 30 -9.02 4.10 19.80
CA TYR A 30 -9.44 5.49 19.59
C TYR A 30 -10.97 5.70 19.59
N TYR A 31 -11.73 4.74 19.06
CA TYR A 31 -13.19 4.85 18.92
C TYR A 31 -13.96 4.59 20.23
N VAL A 32 -13.45 3.69 21.09
CA VAL A 32 -14.03 3.46 22.42
C VAL A 32 -13.89 4.70 23.30
N HIS A 33 -12.77 5.43 23.20
CA HIS A 33 -12.59 6.69 23.91
C HIS A 33 -13.51 7.80 23.40
N LEU A 34 -13.74 7.91 22.08
CA LEU A 34 -14.66 8.90 21.51
C LEU A 34 -16.12 8.62 21.92
N LEU A 35 -16.53 7.34 21.91
CA LEU A 35 -17.87 6.92 22.35
C LEU A 35 -18.08 7.14 23.86
N TYR A 36 -17.06 6.85 24.68
CA TYR A 36 -17.10 7.19 26.12
C TYR A 36 -17.19 8.69 26.35
N PHE A 37 -16.49 9.51 25.56
CA PHE A 37 -16.53 10.97 25.68
C PHE A 37 -17.92 11.53 25.37
N ILE A 38 -18.61 10.97 24.37
CA ILE A 38 -20.00 11.33 24.05
C ILE A 38 -20.95 10.90 25.17
N VAL A 39 -20.78 9.70 25.75
CA VAL A 39 -21.59 9.25 26.90
C VAL A 39 -21.38 10.16 28.13
N ILE A 40 -20.14 10.55 28.42
CA ILE A 40 -19.82 11.46 29.54
C ILE A 40 -20.44 12.85 29.32
N LEU A 41 -20.44 13.36 28.08
CA LEU A 41 -21.09 14.64 27.75
C LEU A 41 -22.62 14.61 27.91
N PHE A 42 -23.25 13.45 27.72
CA PHE A 42 -24.71 13.31 27.88
C PHE A 42 -25.16 12.97 29.31
N ASP A 43 -24.33 12.31 30.13
CA ASP A 43 -24.69 12.00 31.53
C ASP A 43 -24.43 13.17 32.49
N ASN A 44 -23.48 14.07 32.19
CA ASN A 44 -23.00 15.09 33.14
C ASN A 44 -23.57 16.51 32.94
N ASN A 45 -24.76 16.67 32.37
CA ASN A 45 -25.43 17.99 32.32
C ASN A 45 -26.08 18.39 33.67
N THR A 46 -25.31 18.26 34.75
CA THR A 46 -25.52 18.97 36.01
C THR A 46 -24.14 19.37 36.56
N ASN A 47 -23.83 20.68 36.49
CA ASN A 47 -22.78 21.42 37.19
C ASN A 47 -21.59 20.62 37.76
N VAL A 48 -20.37 20.96 37.33
CA VAL A 48 -19.29 21.45 38.22
C VAL A 48 -18.05 21.84 37.41
N GLN A 49 -17.38 22.86 37.95
CA GLN A 49 -16.20 23.59 37.52
C GLN A 49 -15.00 22.75 37.07
N SER A 50 -14.25 23.34 36.13
CA SER A 50 -12.88 23.04 35.78
C SER A 50 -11.94 22.96 36.98
N ALA A 51 -11.14 21.89 37.09
CA ALA A 51 -9.77 21.99 37.59
C ALA A 51 -8.95 20.70 37.33
N TRP A 52 -7.64 20.92 37.17
CA TRP A 52 -6.51 19.99 37.30
C TRP A 52 -6.10 19.16 36.08
N PHE A 53 -5.10 19.72 35.38
CA PHE A 53 -3.96 18.98 34.84
C PHE A 53 -3.35 18.10 35.93
N TYR A 54 -3.22 16.79 35.68
CA TYR A 54 -2.11 15.98 36.19
C TYR A 54 -1.70 14.94 35.15
N SER A 55 -0.40 14.99 34.87
CA SER A 55 0.41 14.01 34.14
C SER A 55 0.26 12.61 34.75
N GLY A 56 -0.05 11.63 33.91
CA GLY A 56 -0.02 10.20 34.24
C GLY A 56 0.78 9.45 33.18
N THR A 57 2.05 9.21 33.47
CA THR A 57 2.93 8.28 32.76
C THR A 57 2.34 6.87 32.80
N THR A 58 1.89 6.34 31.67
CA THR A 58 1.61 4.91 31.52
C THR A 58 2.82 4.24 30.88
N ASN A 59 3.36 3.30 31.64
CA ASN A 59 4.48 2.46 31.27
C ASN A 59 4.20 1.77 29.92
N MET A 60 5.13 1.97 28.99
CA MET A 60 5.20 1.27 27.73
C MET A 60 5.55 -0.18 28.05
N GLU A 61 4.54 -1.05 28.02
CA GLU A 61 4.73 -2.49 28.02
C GLU A 61 5.38 -2.86 26.67
N GLU A 62 6.65 -3.25 26.76
CA GLU A 62 7.53 -3.59 25.65
C GLU A 62 6.98 -4.81 24.92
N THR A 63 6.12 -4.55 23.92
CA THR A 63 5.69 -5.57 22.97
C THR A 63 6.87 -5.88 22.08
N THR A 64 7.33 -7.12 22.16
CA THR A 64 8.47 -7.66 21.43
C THR A 64 8.29 -7.40 19.92
N PRO A 65 9.23 -6.75 19.23
CA PRO A 65 9.06 -6.42 17.83
C PRO A 65 8.94 -7.68 16.97
N ASN A 66 7.95 -7.69 16.07
CA ASN A 66 7.85 -8.67 14.99
C ASN A 66 9.17 -8.64 14.18
N PRO A 67 9.84 -9.78 13.91
CA PRO A 67 11.15 -9.80 13.24
C PRO A 67 11.15 -9.26 11.79
N PHE A 68 9.99 -8.84 11.29
CA PHE A 68 9.77 -8.37 9.92
C PHE A 68 9.45 -6.88 9.81
N ASP A 69 9.25 -6.17 10.92
CA ASP A 69 9.12 -4.71 10.93
C ASP A 69 10.42 -4.06 11.39
N THR A 70 11.48 -4.30 10.62
CA THR A 70 12.67 -3.45 10.71
C THR A 70 12.37 -2.19 9.90
N SER A 71 12.31 -1.04 10.56
CA SER A 71 12.39 0.26 9.88
C SER A 71 13.78 0.37 9.25
N GLU A 72 13.95 -0.20 8.06
CA GLU A 72 15.25 -0.29 7.40
C GLU A 72 15.29 0.57 6.14
N ASN A 73 16.15 1.59 6.22
CA ASN A 73 16.84 2.31 5.15
C ASN A 73 16.18 3.56 4.56
N ILE A 74 16.16 4.62 5.37
CA ILE A 74 16.42 5.98 4.86
C ILE A 74 17.93 6.02 4.54
N GLY A 75 18.30 5.94 3.25
CA GLY A 75 19.65 6.28 2.78
C GLY A 75 20.40 5.28 1.89
N LYS A 76 19.80 4.17 1.46
CA LYS A 76 20.44 3.34 0.42
C LYS A 76 20.31 4.01 -0.95
N ILE A 77 21.46 4.25 -1.60
CA ILE A 77 21.52 4.82 -2.94
C ILE A 77 20.91 3.77 -3.89
N GLN A 78 19.88 4.14 -4.63
CA GLN A 78 19.26 3.26 -5.63
C GLN A 78 20.16 3.13 -6.85
N LYS A 79 20.17 1.96 -7.49
CA LYS A 79 20.88 1.79 -8.75
C LYS A 79 20.06 2.43 -9.88
N ILE A 80 20.72 3.19 -10.75
CA ILE A 80 20.11 3.80 -11.93
C ILE A 80 20.44 2.94 -13.14
N TYR A 81 19.39 2.50 -13.85
CA TYR A 81 19.44 1.81 -15.13
C TYR A 81 18.93 2.77 -16.20
N TYR A 82 19.62 2.87 -17.34
CA TYR A 82 19.19 3.75 -18.43
C TYR A 82 19.55 3.15 -19.78
N LEU A 83 18.76 3.47 -20.81
CA LEU A 83 19.03 3.08 -22.18
C LEU A 83 19.10 4.33 -23.05
N LYS A 84 19.97 4.28 -24.07
CA LYS A 84 20.13 5.35 -25.05
C LYS A 84 19.70 4.86 -26.41
N SER A 85 19.03 5.74 -27.14
CA SER A 85 18.80 5.64 -28.58
C SER A 85 19.42 6.89 -29.21
N ASP A 86 20.38 6.69 -30.10
CA ASP A 86 21.26 7.74 -30.62
C ASP A 86 21.93 8.55 -29.48
N ASN A 87 21.62 9.85 -29.40
CA ASN A 87 22.14 10.77 -28.38
C ASN A 87 21.18 11.02 -27.22
N ASN A 88 19.99 10.40 -27.23
CA ASN A 88 18.95 10.63 -26.23
C ASN A 88 18.78 9.41 -25.32
N ILE A 89 18.51 9.65 -24.04
CA ILE A 89 18.03 8.63 -23.12
C ILE A 89 16.56 8.38 -23.44
N CYS A 90 16.26 7.12 -23.75
CA CYS A 90 14.93 6.65 -24.11
C CYS A 90 14.21 5.94 -22.96
N PHE A 91 14.97 5.54 -21.95
CA PHE A 91 14.47 4.83 -20.78
C PHE A 91 15.35 5.12 -19.58
N ILE A 92 14.72 5.28 -18.42
CA ILE A 92 15.40 5.34 -17.14
C ILE A 92 14.56 4.63 -16.08
N MET A 93 15.24 3.85 -15.24
CA MET A 93 14.66 3.19 -14.08
C MET A 93 15.60 3.33 -12.89
N LYS A 94 15.03 3.64 -11.72
CA LYS A 94 15.70 3.50 -10.44
C LYS A 94 14.92 2.55 -9.57
N ALA A 95 15.62 1.58 -9.01
CA ALA A 95 15.02 0.62 -8.10
C ALA A 95 16.10 -0.08 -7.29
N GLU A 96 15.71 -0.57 -6.11
CA GLU A 96 16.39 -1.71 -5.49
C GLU A 96 15.65 -2.98 -5.91
N ILE A 97 16.38 -3.94 -6.46
CA ILE A 97 15.82 -5.20 -6.92
C ILE A 97 16.25 -6.32 -5.97
N LYS A 98 15.29 -7.09 -5.46
CA LYS A 98 15.54 -8.30 -4.69
C LYS A 98 14.90 -9.49 -5.39
N LEU A 99 15.70 -10.53 -5.62
CA LEU A 99 15.25 -11.82 -6.12
C LEU A 99 15.34 -12.86 -5.02
N VAL A 100 14.29 -13.67 -4.87
CA VAL A 100 14.23 -14.79 -3.92
C VAL A 100 13.81 -16.04 -4.68
N ILE A 101 14.68 -17.05 -4.70
CA ILE A 101 14.49 -18.35 -5.36
C ILE A 101 14.32 -19.40 -4.27
N PRO A 102 13.09 -19.91 -4.04
CA PRO A 102 12.86 -20.98 -3.07
C PRO A 102 13.36 -22.33 -3.59
N LEU A 103 14.14 -23.04 -2.78
CA LEU A 103 14.61 -24.38 -3.12
C LEU A 103 13.52 -25.40 -2.81
N LYS A 104 13.05 -26.12 -3.83
CA LYS A 104 11.97 -27.09 -3.68
C LYS A 104 12.37 -28.19 -2.69
N GLY A 105 11.52 -28.46 -1.70
CA GLY A 105 11.81 -29.45 -0.66
C GLY A 105 12.76 -28.97 0.45
N SER A 106 13.21 -27.71 0.43
CA SER A 106 14.00 -27.09 1.49
C SER A 106 13.28 -25.85 2.06
N LYS A 107 13.68 -25.44 3.27
CA LYS A 107 13.29 -24.14 3.86
C LYS A 107 14.24 -23.01 3.44
N GLU A 108 15.33 -23.34 2.77
CA GLU A 108 16.34 -22.39 2.32
C GLU A 108 15.94 -21.69 1.02
N ASN A 109 16.40 -20.45 0.87
CA ASN A 109 16.18 -19.64 -0.33
C ASN A 109 17.51 -19.06 -0.81
N ILE A 110 17.73 -19.06 -2.11
CA ILE A 110 18.80 -18.25 -2.70
C ILE A 110 18.26 -16.83 -2.88
N THR A 111 18.96 -15.86 -2.31
CA THR A 111 18.58 -14.45 -2.41
C THR A 111 19.65 -13.67 -3.16
N SER A 112 19.23 -12.77 -4.04
CA SER A 112 20.09 -11.82 -4.74
C SER A 112 19.56 -10.41 -4.56
N HIS A 113 20.45 -9.47 -4.28
CA HIS A 113 20.16 -8.06 -4.10
C HIS A 113 20.95 -7.25 -5.14
N LEU A 114 20.23 -6.46 -5.93
CA LEU A 114 20.79 -5.52 -6.90
C LEU A 114 20.48 -4.11 -6.42
N ASP A 115 21.47 -3.49 -5.77
CA ASP A 115 21.43 -2.11 -5.30
C ASP A 115 22.69 -1.35 -5.78
N SER A 116 22.91 -0.13 -5.29
CA SER A 116 24.10 0.65 -5.64
C SER A 116 25.42 -0.01 -5.29
N THR A 117 25.45 -0.89 -4.29
CA THR A 117 26.66 -1.54 -3.77
C THR A 117 27.01 -2.81 -4.53
N THR A 118 26.06 -3.39 -5.28
CA THR A 118 26.29 -4.59 -6.07
C THR A 118 27.28 -4.31 -7.20
N LYS A 119 28.40 -5.03 -7.15
CA LYS A 119 29.46 -5.01 -8.18
C LYS A 119 29.14 -6.01 -9.29
N ASN A 120 29.76 -5.84 -10.46
CA ASN A 120 29.65 -6.75 -11.61
C ASN A 120 28.22 -6.92 -12.15
N ILE A 121 27.42 -5.84 -12.11
CA ILE A 121 26.17 -5.75 -12.85
C ILE A 121 26.46 -5.11 -14.21
N GLU A 122 26.07 -5.79 -15.26
CA GLU A 122 25.97 -5.26 -16.61
C GLU A 122 24.49 -5.05 -16.94
N PHE A 123 24.15 -3.96 -17.60
CA PHE A 123 22.81 -3.79 -18.15
C PHE A 123 22.89 -3.33 -19.59
N SER A 124 21.95 -3.76 -20.39
CA SER A 124 21.84 -3.48 -21.82
C SER A 124 20.38 -3.50 -22.23
N GLY A 125 20.07 -3.05 -23.43
CA GLY A 125 18.70 -2.98 -23.87
C GLY A 125 18.53 -2.16 -25.13
N PHE A 126 17.29 -2.00 -25.54
CA PHE A 126 16.91 -1.16 -26.68
C PHE A 126 15.56 -0.51 -26.43
N CYS A 127 15.32 0.58 -27.14
CA CYS A 127 14.05 1.28 -27.16
C CYS A 127 13.58 1.36 -28.61
N ASP A 128 12.44 0.74 -28.88
CA ASP A 128 11.69 0.90 -30.12
C ASP A 128 10.50 1.85 -29.88
N SER A 129 9.78 2.17 -30.96
CA SER A 129 8.60 3.05 -30.90
C SER A 129 7.46 2.51 -30.04
N THR A 130 7.39 1.19 -29.82
CA THR A 130 6.29 0.54 -29.09
C THR A 130 6.74 -0.41 -27.97
N SER A 131 8.02 -0.75 -27.92
CA SER A 131 8.58 -1.65 -26.90
C SER A 131 9.92 -1.14 -26.39
N THR A 132 10.18 -1.28 -25.09
CA THR A 132 11.48 -1.02 -24.49
C THR A 132 11.91 -2.24 -23.69
N HIS A 133 13.13 -2.70 -23.91
CA HIS A 133 13.68 -3.89 -23.27
C HIS A 133 14.89 -3.50 -22.43
N LEU A 134 14.84 -3.75 -21.12
CA LEU A 134 15.98 -3.63 -20.22
C LEU A 134 16.41 -5.02 -19.76
N SER A 135 17.63 -5.42 -20.10
CA SER A 135 18.28 -6.63 -19.60
C SER A 135 19.33 -6.27 -18.56
N VAL A 136 19.29 -6.95 -17.42
CA VAL A 136 20.24 -6.83 -16.31
C VAL A 136 20.90 -8.18 -16.10
N LYS A 137 22.22 -8.21 -16.19
CA LYS A 137 23.05 -9.42 -16.11
C LYS A 137 24.04 -9.28 -14.95
N TRP A 138 24.15 -10.32 -14.13
CA TRP A 138 25.11 -10.36 -13.02
C TRP A 138 25.48 -11.80 -12.68
N ILE A 139 26.58 -11.98 -11.97
CA ILE A 139 27.00 -13.28 -11.45
C ILE A 139 26.67 -13.32 -9.96
N HIS A 140 25.84 -14.27 -9.54
CA HIS A 140 25.55 -14.49 -8.12
C HIS A 140 26.77 -15.11 -7.43
N LEU A 141 27.03 -14.76 -6.17
CA LEU A 141 28.21 -15.19 -5.41
C LEU A 141 28.38 -16.71 -5.34
N SER A 142 27.29 -17.49 -5.39
CA SER A 142 27.34 -18.96 -5.33
C SER A 142 27.33 -19.63 -6.71
N GLN A 143 27.36 -18.86 -7.80
CA GLN A 143 27.16 -19.36 -9.16
C GLN A 143 28.35 -19.06 -10.06
N LYS A 144 28.61 -19.98 -10.99
CA LYS A 144 29.65 -19.81 -12.03
C LYS A 144 29.12 -19.10 -13.27
N SER A 145 27.83 -19.24 -13.54
CA SER A 145 27.17 -18.69 -14.72
C SER A 145 26.42 -17.40 -14.39
N PRO A 146 26.40 -16.42 -15.30
CA PRO A 146 25.64 -15.20 -15.11
C PRO A 146 24.15 -15.48 -15.18
N TRP A 147 23.40 -14.78 -14.33
CA TRP A 147 21.94 -14.70 -14.41
C TRP A 147 21.53 -13.49 -15.25
N LEU A 148 20.38 -13.59 -15.89
CA LEU A 148 19.85 -12.57 -16.79
C LEU A 148 18.38 -12.29 -16.45
N LEU A 149 18.09 -11.07 -16.02
CA LEU A 149 16.73 -10.57 -15.79
C LEU A 149 16.38 -9.55 -16.86
N THR A 150 15.29 -9.75 -17.57
CA THR A 150 14.83 -8.87 -18.65
C THR A 150 13.47 -8.32 -18.33
N PHE A 151 13.33 -7.00 -18.38
CA PHE A 151 12.09 -6.25 -18.21
C PHE A 151 11.63 -5.74 -19.56
N ILE A 152 10.34 -5.87 -19.84
CA ILE A 152 9.71 -5.45 -21.08
C ILE A 152 8.65 -4.41 -20.75
N PHE A 153 8.77 -3.25 -21.36
CA PHE A 153 7.81 -2.16 -21.26
C PHE A 153 7.17 -1.96 -22.62
N LYS A 154 5.86 -1.75 -22.64
CA LYS A 154 5.09 -1.61 -23.88
C LYS A 154 4.32 -0.32 -23.89
N LEU A 155 4.38 0.41 -25.01
CA LEU A 155 3.56 1.58 -25.28
C LEU A 155 2.34 1.16 -26.10
N TYR A 156 1.16 1.54 -25.62
CA TYR A 156 -0.11 1.28 -26.28
C TYR A 156 -0.55 2.49 -27.13
N ALA A 157 -1.47 2.25 -28.06
CA ALA A 157 -1.98 3.26 -28.99
C ALA A 157 -2.72 4.43 -28.31
N ASN A 158 -3.09 4.30 -27.04
CA ASN A 158 -3.68 5.36 -26.22
C ASN A 158 -2.63 6.23 -25.50
N ASP A 159 -1.35 6.11 -25.87
CA ASP A 159 -0.21 6.79 -25.24
C ASP A 159 -0.05 6.45 -23.75
N TYR A 160 -0.36 5.23 -23.34
CA TYR A 160 0.02 4.70 -22.02
C TYR A 160 1.09 3.64 -22.18
N TYR A 161 2.12 3.69 -21.34
CA TYR A 161 3.10 2.62 -21.23
C TYR A 161 2.91 1.80 -19.95
N THR A 162 3.20 0.51 -20.05
CA THR A 162 3.11 -0.43 -18.93
C THR A 162 4.42 -1.17 -18.74
N PHE A 163 4.69 -1.59 -17.51
CA PHE A 163 5.51 -2.78 -17.29
C PHE A 163 4.69 -3.98 -17.78
N ASP A 164 5.08 -4.59 -18.89
CA ASP A 164 4.30 -5.61 -19.60
C ASP A 164 4.65 -7.02 -19.12
N SER A 165 5.95 -7.32 -19.06
CA SER A 165 6.42 -8.66 -18.71
C SER A 165 7.87 -8.65 -18.25
N THR A 166 8.28 -9.75 -17.63
CA THR A 166 9.64 -9.97 -17.16
C THR A 166 10.04 -11.43 -17.27
N ASN A 167 11.29 -11.65 -17.65
CA ASN A 167 11.88 -12.96 -17.87
C ASN A 167 13.17 -13.08 -17.08
N PHE A 168 13.41 -14.23 -16.48
CA PHE A 168 14.57 -14.49 -15.65
C PHE A 168 15.19 -15.84 -16.03
N ASN A 169 16.42 -15.78 -16.52
CA ASN A 169 17.21 -16.94 -16.89
C ASN A 169 18.32 -17.09 -15.86
N TYR A 170 18.37 -18.24 -15.20
CA TYR A 170 19.33 -18.49 -14.13
C TYR A 170 19.77 -19.94 -14.12
N VAL A 171 20.90 -20.20 -13.46
CA VAL A 171 21.43 -21.54 -13.29
C VAL A 171 21.28 -21.96 -11.83
N LEU A 172 20.78 -23.19 -11.63
CA LEU A 172 20.71 -23.85 -10.33
C LEU A 172 21.16 -25.30 -10.51
N ASN A 173 22.11 -25.76 -9.69
CA ASN A 173 22.64 -27.13 -9.77
C ASN A 173 23.10 -27.54 -11.19
N ASP A 174 23.77 -26.61 -11.89
CA ASP A 174 24.23 -26.76 -13.27
C ASP A 174 23.12 -26.92 -14.33
N GLU A 175 21.85 -26.67 -13.97
CA GLU A 175 20.72 -26.63 -14.90
C GLU A 175 20.28 -25.19 -15.19
N GLU A 176 20.02 -24.88 -16.46
CA GLU A 176 19.44 -23.60 -16.89
C GLU A 176 17.92 -23.61 -16.71
N ILE A 177 17.42 -22.58 -16.03
CA ILE A 177 16.01 -22.44 -15.70
C ILE A 177 15.51 -21.10 -16.25
N TYR A 178 14.35 -21.15 -16.88
CA TYR A 178 13.62 -20.00 -17.38
C TYR A 178 12.37 -19.78 -16.53
N SER A 179 12.22 -18.58 -15.98
CA SER A 179 11.03 -18.14 -15.26
C SER A 179 10.52 -16.83 -15.82
N SER A 180 9.21 -16.67 -15.91
CA SER A 180 8.61 -15.44 -16.47
C SER A 180 7.33 -15.02 -15.75
N SER A 181 7.00 -13.74 -15.89
CA SER A 181 5.69 -13.18 -15.53
C SER A 181 5.23 -12.22 -16.62
N SER A 182 3.92 -12.20 -16.87
CA SER A 182 3.23 -11.23 -17.71
C SER A 182 2.29 -10.34 -16.87
N ASP A 183 2.58 -10.22 -15.57
CA ASP A 183 1.78 -9.39 -14.67
C ASP A 183 2.05 -7.92 -14.96
N GLN A 184 1.01 -7.20 -15.37
CA GLN A 184 1.10 -5.76 -15.55
C GLN A 184 1.13 -5.07 -14.18
N VAL A 185 2.26 -4.42 -13.89
CA VAL A 185 2.51 -3.81 -12.57
C VAL A 185 1.90 -2.41 -12.45
N PHE A 186 2.01 -1.64 -13.53
CA PHE A 186 1.52 -0.27 -13.59
C PHE A 186 1.20 0.12 -15.04
N SER A 187 0.42 1.19 -15.18
CA SER A 187 0.15 1.87 -16.43
C SER A 187 0.25 3.36 -16.20
N VAL A 188 1.06 4.05 -17.00
CA VAL A 188 1.37 5.47 -16.88
C VAL A 188 1.30 6.12 -18.25
N GLN A 189 0.83 7.37 -18.31
CA GLN A 189 0.76 8.09 -19.57
C GLN A 189 2.17 8.37 -20.09
N LYS A 190 2.36 8.35 -21.42
CA LYS A 190 3.55 8.87 -22.08
C LYS A 190 3.78 10.31 -21.62
N ASP A 191 5.04 10.68 -21.42
CA ASP A 191 5.47 11.96 -20.80
C ASP A 191 5.22 12.08 -19.28
N GLN A 192 4.92 10.98 -18.61
CA GLN A 192 4.96 10.88 -17.16
C GLN A 192 6.01 9.86 -16.72
N TYR A 193 6.47 9.97 -15.48
CA TYR A 193 7.25 8.92 -14.84
C TYR A 193 6.46 8.30 -13.69
N TYR A 194 6.58 6.99 -13.55
CA TYR A 194 6.03 6.24 -12.43
C TYR A 194 6.92 6.42 -11.19
N ASN A 195 6.33 6.67 -10.02
CA ASN A 195 7.02 6.63 -8.73
C ASN A 195 6.22 5.82 -7.71
N CYS A 196 6.85 4.79 -7.15
CA CYS A 196 6.29 3.99 -6.08
C CYS A 196 7.34 3.66 -5.01
N THR A 197 7.18 4.24 -3.82
CA THR A 197 8.04 3.97 -2.66
C THR A 197 7.79 2.59 -2.05
N LYS A 198 6.57 2.07 -2.20
CA LYS A 198 6.16 0.76 -1.69
C LYS A 198 6.85 -0.39 -2.40
N ALA A 199 6.98 -1.50 -1.68
CA ALA A 199 7.51 -2.72 -2.24
C ALA A 199 6.51 -3.35 -3.22
N ILE A 200 6.91 -3.50 -4.48
CA ILE A 200 6.16 -4.22 -5.51
C ILE A 200 6.69 -5.64 -5.58
N LYS A 201 5.80 -6.63 -5.57
CA LYS A 201 6.15 -8.06 -5.60
C LYS A 201 5.57 -8.68 -6.86
N ILE A 202 6.39 -9.42 -7.60
CA ILE A 202 6.04 -10.10 -8.85
C ILE A 202 6.47 -11.57 -8.72
N GLU A 203 5.62 -12.47 -9.14
CA GLU A 203 5.87 -13.90 -9.12
C GLU A 203 6.26 -14.42 -10.51
N LEU A 204 7.50 -14.88 -10.65
CA LEU A 204 8.03 -15.44 -11.89
C LEU A 204 7.84 -16.95 -11.87
N HIS A 205 7.04 -17.45 -12.79
CA HIS A 205 6.69 -18.86 -12.87
C HIS A 205 7.71 -19.60 -13.74
N PRO A 206 8.35 -20.67 -13.23
CA PRO A 206 9.30 -21.44 -14.01
C PRO A 206 8.59 -22.23 -15.11
N SER A 207 9.25 -22.40 -16.25
CA SER A 207 8.77 -23.26 -17.33
C SER A 207 8.71 -24.73 -16.93
N ASP A 208 9.65 -25.19 -16.08
CA ASP A 208 9.62 -26.52 -15.49
C ASP A 208 9.00 -26.50 -14.09
N ARG A 209 7.97 -27.34 -13.89
CA ARG A 209 7.23 -27.54 -12.64
C ARG A 209 8.06 -28.17 -11.51
N ASN A 210 9.26 -28.65 -11.83
CA ASN A 210 10.22 -29.12 -10.85
C ASN A 210 10.83 -27.98 -10.03
N TYR A 211 10.71 -26.73 -10.48
CA TYR A 211 11.22 -25.56 -9.78
C TYR A 211 10.11 -24.76 -9.10
N SER A 212 10.47 -24.02 -8.05
CA SER A 212 9.55 -23.15 -7.32
C SER A 212 9.43 -21.79 -8.02
N THR A 213 8.28 -21.13 -7.84
CA THR A 213 8.06 -19.74 -8.25
C THR A 213 9.11 -18.82 -7.63
N VAL A 214 9.77 -18.03 -8.47
CA VAL A 214 10.76 -17.03 -8.06
C VAL A 214 10.04 -15.73 -7.72
N ARG A 215 10.42 -15.07 -6.62
CA ARG A 215 9.83 -13.79 -6.22
C ARG A 215 10.78 -12.66 -6.58
N LEU A 216 10.31 -11.76 -7.43
CA LEU A 216 10.96 -10.51 -7.80
C LEU A 216 10.33 -9.37 -6.99
N ILE A 217 11.15 -8.59 -6.31
CA ILE A 217 10.69 -7.51 -5.44
C ILE A 217 11.41 -6.23 -5.82
N PHE A 218 10.65 -5.20 -6.18
CA PHE A 218 11.17 -3.84 -6.32
C PHE A 218 10.90 -3.05 -5.04
N LYS A 219 11.89 -2.31 -4.55
CA LYS A 219 11.68 -1.26 -3.54
C LYS A 219 12.00 0.10 -4.15
N SER A 220 11.15 1.09 -3.86
CA SER A 220 11.29 2.45 -4.38
C SER A 220 11.52 2.48 -5.89
N LEU A 221 10.51 2.02 -6.63
CA LEU A 221 10.56 1.93 -8.08
C LEU A 221 10.19 3.28 -8.71
N GLU A 222 11.12 3.83 -9.48
CA GLU A 222 10.88 4.98 -10.34
C GLU A 222 11.19 4.58 -11.80
N VAL A 223 10.30 4.89 -12.74
CA VAL A 223 10.47 4.49 -14.16
C VAL A 223 9.91 5.55 -15.09
N GLU A 224 10.68 5.94 -16.10
CA GLU A 224 10.22 6.72 -17.25
C GLU A 224 10.70 6.02 -18.53
N ALA A 225 9.76 5.63 -19.38
CA ALA A 225 10.02 4.91 -20.63
C ALA A 225 9.51 5.73 -21.83
N PHE A 226 10.03 5.45 -23.02
CA PHE A 226 9.65 6.12 -24.28
C PHE A 226 9.85 7.66 -24.25
N ARG A 227 10.79 8.11 -23.43
CA ARG A 227 11.19 9.53 -23.31
C ARG A 227 12.22 9.89 -24.39
N GLU A 228 12.42 11.18 -24.62
CA GLU A 228 13.50 11.67 -25.48
C GLU A 228 14.19 12.84 -24.78
N SER A 229 15.29 12.56 -24.06
CA SER A 229 16.03 13.62 -23.38
C SER A 229 17.49 13.25 -23.14
N PRO A 230 18.43 14.21 -23.18
CA PRO A 230 19.87 13.94 -23.05
C PRO A 230 20.33 13.58 -21.62
N GLY A 231 19.52 13.89 -20.59
CA GLY A 231 19.91 13.76 -19.18
C GLY A 231 19.29 12.57 -18.46
N THR A 232 19.85 12.18 -17.31
CA THR A 232 19.33 11.11 -16.44
C THR A 232 18.33 11.61 -15.38
N SER A 233 17.92 12.87 -15.45
CA SER A 233 16.83 13.39 -14.62
C SER A 233 15.50 13.07 -15.29
N TYR A 234 14.47 12.78 -14.49
CA TYR A 234 13.12 12.63 -15.01
C TYR A 234 12.63 13.95 -15.59
N VAL A 235 11.94 13.88 -16.73
CA VAL A 235 11.45 15.06 -17.44
C VAL A 235 9.93 15.12 -17.38
N GLY A 236 9.28 13.96 -17.45
CA GLY A 236 7.84 13.84 -17.34
C GLY A 236 7.26 14.27 -16.00
N LYS A 237 5.95 14.43 -15.97
CA LYS A 237 5.20 14.67 -14.73
C LYS A 237 5.13 13.38 -13.89
N GLU A 238 5.22 13.52 -12.57
CA GLU A 238 5.13 12.39 -11.65
C GLU A 238 3.73 11.73 -11.64
N SER A 239 3.71 10.40 -11.61
CA SER A 239 2.53 9.56 -11.41
C SER A 239 2.78 8.56 -10.28
N HIS A 240 2.04 8.72 -9.17
CA HIS A 240 2.19 7.89 -7.98
C HIS A 240 1.42 6.58 -8.05
N CYS A 241 1.93 5.53 -7.40
CA CYS A 241 1.19 4.29 -7.23
C CYS A 241 -0.01 4.45 -6.27
N SER A 242 -1.21 4.07 -6.74
CA SER A 242 -2.50 4.25 -6.03
C SER A 242 -2.73 3.27 -4.87
N SER A 243 -1.72 2.53 -4.40
CA SER A 243 -1.91 1.38 -3.50
C SER A 243 -2.05 1.73 -2.01
N ASP A 244 -2.32 2.98 -1.66
CA ASP A 244 -2.75 3.38 -0.29
C ASP A 244 -4.04 4.21 -0.28
N ASP A 245 -4.30 4.99 -1.31
CA ASP A 245 -5.37 5.98 -1.23
C ASP A 245 -6.76 5.37 -1.41
N LYS A 246 -6.92 4.27 -2.16
CA LYS A 246 -8.27 3.73 -2.44
C LYS A 246 -8.92 3.04 -1.25
N GLU A 247 -8.19 2.26 -0.47
CA GLU A 247 -8.74 1.61 0.73
C GLU A 247 -8.95 2.62 1.86
N SER A 248 -7.99 3.52 2.06
CA SER A 248 -8.10 4.62 3.03
C SER A 248 -9.26 5.57 2.72
N LEU A 249 -9.40 6.01 1.46
CA LEU A 249 -10.48 6.91 1.04
C LEU A 249 -11.85 6.24 1.15
N THR A 250 -11.95 4.96 0.77
CA THR A 250 -13.22 4.21 0.90
C THR A 250 -13.62 4.10 2.37
N TYR A 251 -12.68 3.79 3.26
CA TYR A 251 -12.93 3.74 4.70
C TYR A 251 -13.37 5.10 5.26
N ILE A 252 -12.66 6.18 4.89
CA ILE A 252 -13.00 7.56 5.29
C ILE A 252 -14.40 7.94 4.83
N ILE A 253 -14.75 7.65 3.57
CA ILE A 253 -16.08 7.93 3.00
C ILE A 253 -17.17 7.16 3.76
N VAL A 254 -16.94 5.87 4.03
CA VAL A 254 -17.90 5.03 4.78
C VAL A 254 -18.05 5.55 6.21
N SER A 255 -16.98 5.91 6.89
CA SER A 255 -17.02 6.48 8.25
C SER A 255 -17.78 7.81 8.32
N ILE A 256 -17.55 8.73 7.37
CA ILE A 256 -18.28 10.00 7.29
C ILE A 256 -19.76 9.76 7.02
N SER A 257 -20.08 8.79 6.15
CA SER A 257 -21.46 8.45 5.81
C SER A 257 -22.24 7.89 7.01
N ILE A 258 -21.63 7.04 7.82
CA ILE A 258 -22.23 6.50 9.05
C ILE A 258 -22.42 7.62 10.09
N PHE A 259 -21.43 8.49 10.27
CA PHE A 259 -21.50 9.58 11.23
C PHE A 259 -22.61 10.59 10.90
N THR A 260 -22.72 10.99 9.62
CA THR A 260 -23.76 11.92 9.16
C THR A 260 -25.16 11.32 9.34
N MET A 261 -25.36 10.03 9.02
CA MET A 261 -26.62 9.31 9.25
C MET A 261 -27.01 9.29 10.74
N ALA A 262 -26.05 9.03 11.64
CA ALA A 262 -26.31 9.03 13.07
C ALA A 262 -26.72 10.42 13.60
N VAL A 263 -26.03 11.48 13.16
CA VAL A 263 -26.37 12.86 13.54
C VAL A 263 -27.77 13.24 13.05
N VAL A 264 -28.11 12.91 11.80
CA VAL A 264 -29.45 13.17 11.24
C VAL A 264 -30.53 12.40 12.02
N MET A 265 -30.30 11.13 12.35
CA MET A 265 -31.24 10.36 13.18
C MET A 265 -31.47 11.01 14.54
N ILE A 266 -30.40 11.46 15.21
CA ILE A 266 -30.50 12.15 16.51
C ILE A 266 -31.30 13.44 16.34
N PHE A 267 -31.03 14.24 15.31
CA PHE A 267 -31.75 15.47 15.04
C PHE A 267 -33.25 15.23 14.80
N VAL A 268 -33.60 14.22 13.99
CA VAL A 268 -34.99 13.83 13.75
C VAL A 268 -35.67 13.38 15.04
N LEU A 269 -35.00 12.55 15.85
CA LEU A 269 -35.53 12.09 17.14
C LEU A 269 -35.73 13.23 18.14
N CYS A 270 -34.85 14.24 18.15
CA CYS A 270 -35.01 15.44 18.98
C CYS A 270 -36.21 16.27 18.52
N LEU A 271 -36.38 16.50 17.23
CA LEU A 271 -37.48 17.30 16.68
C LEU A 271 -38.84 16.59 16.81
N SER A 272 -38.91 15.27 16.58
CA SER A 272 -40.15 14.50 16.77
C SER A 272 -40.60 14.40 18.23
N ASN A 273 -39.71 14.62 19.20
CA ASN A 273 -40.07 14.62 20.62
C ASN A 273 -40.72 15.95 21.06
N ASP A 274 -40.39 17.07 20.40
CA ASP A 274 -40.92 18.40 20.76
C ASP A 274 -42.42 18.54 20.44
N GLU A 275 -42.93 17.85 19.42
CA GLU A 275 -44.37 17.89 19.09
C GLU A 275 -45.26 17.16 20.10
N THR A 276 -44.71 16.41 21.05
CA THR A 276 -45.51 15.67 22.05
C THR A 276 -45.80 16.43 23.35
N GLN A 277 -45.41 17.71 23.47
CA GLN A 277 -45.72 18.55 24.65
C GLN A 277 -46.88 19.53 24.49
N ILE A 278 -47.66 19.51 23.40
CA ILE A 278 -48.88 20.32 23.30
C ILE A 278 -50.13 19.45 23.45
N VAL A 279 -50.28 18.77 24.59
CA VAL A 279 -51.60 18.32 25.07
C VAL A 279 -51.71 18.51 26.58
N GLY A 280 -52.40 19.59 26.94
CA GLY A 280 -53.25 19.70 28.13
C GLY A 280 -52.59 20.18 29.43
N VAL A 281 -53.00 21.35 29.93
CA VAL A 281 -53.72 21.52 31.22
C VAL A 281 -54.58 22.79 31.16
N ASP A 282 -55.78 22.64 31.72
CA ASP A 282 -56.96 23.51 31.75
C ASP A 282 -56.85 24.88 32.47
N HIS A 283 -57.88 25.69 32.19
CA HIS A 283 -58.56 26.66 33.07
C HIS A 283 -57.74 27.71 33.85
N TYR A 284 -57.94 29.00 33.51
CA TYR A 284 -58.53 30.00 34.41
C TYR A 284 -58.79 31.31 33.65
N ARG A 285 -60.08 31.62 33.44
CA ARG A 285 -60.81 32.87 33.73
C ARG A 285 -61.77 33.29 32.64
#